data_AF-A0A935DL20-F1
#
_entry.id   AF-A0A935DL20-F1
#
_cell.length_a   1.000
_cell.length_b   1.000
_cell.length_c   1.000
_cell.angle_alpha   90.00
_cell.angle_beta   90.00
_cell.angle_gamma   90.00
#
_symmetry.space_group_name_H-M   'P 1'
#
loop_
_entity.id
_entity.type
_entity.pdbx_description
1 polymer ?
#
loop_
_entity_poly.entity_id
_entity_poly.type
_entity_poly.pdbx_seq_one_letter_code
_entity_poly.pdbx_strand_id
1 'polypeptide(L)' 'MIVGLLEDPADLLSSAAPEEPASTEGGRDRVFRAEGSITLVCGEASLTLHADGRVVTRGVNVVSVASEQQRIQGAVVRIN' A
#
# COMPACT_ATOMS: atom_id res chain seq x y z
N MET A 1 11.36 -52.79 11.87
CA MET A 1 10.03 -52.29 11.44
C MET A 1 10.16 -50.79 11.30
N ILE A 2 10.36 -50.31 10.07
CA ILE A 2 10.39 -48.88 9.79
C ILE A 2 8.96 -48.48 9.38
N VAL A 3 8.37 -47.51 10.06
CA VAL A 3 7.10 -46.90 9.66
C VAL A 3 7.49 -45.60 8.95
N GLY A 4 7.32 -45.57 7.63
CA GLY A 4 7.43 -44.34 6.84
C GLY A 4 6.14 -43.56 6.96
N LEU A 5 6.21 -42.34 7.49
CA LEU A 5 5.11 -41.38 7.43
C LEU A 5 5.09 -40.82 6.00
N LEU A 6 4.12 -41.24 5.19
CA LEU A 6 3.80 -40.51 3.96
C LEU A 6 3.11 -39.23 4.39
N GLU A 7 3.83 -38.11 4.30
CA GLU A 7 3.25 -36.77 4.36
C GLU A 7 2.27 -36.63 3.19
N ASP A 8 1.01 -36.35 3.53
CA ASP A 8 -0.09 -36.27 2.58
C ASP A 8 0.12 -35.04 1.67
N PRO A 9 0.09 -35.17 0.33
CA PRO A 9 0.35 -34.05 -0.58
C PRO A 9 -0.70 -32.93 -0.52
N ALA A 10 -1.74 -33.08 0.31
CA ALA A 10 -2.78 -32.08 0.53
C ALA A 10 -2.31 -30.86 1.34
N ASP A 11 -1.27 -30.97 2.18
CA ASP A 11 -0.77 -29.83 2.97
C ASP A 11 0.00 -28.79 2.13
N LEU A 12 0.59 -29.20 1.00
CA LEU A 12 1.31 -28.30 0.07
C LEU A 12 0.38 -27.43 -0.78
N LEU A 13 -0.91 -27.74 -0.82
CA LEU A 13 -1.93 -26.94 -1.51
C LEU A 13 -2.56 -25.88 -0.60
N SER A 14 -2.24 -25.92 0.70
CA SER A 14 -2.69 -24.95 1.71
C SER A 14 -1.71 -23.79 1.90
N SER A 15 -1.08 -23.35 0.81
CA SER A 15 -0.45 -22.04 0.71
C SER A 15 -1.21 -21.24 -0.34
N ALA A 16 -2.49 -21.01 -0.07
CA ALA A 16 -3.25 -20.01 -0.81
C ALA A 16 -2.51 -18.68 -0.66
N ALA A 17 -1.99 -18.20 -1.80
CA ALA A 17 -1.40 -16.89 -1.97
C ALA A 17 -2.33 -15.81 -1.37
N PRO A 18 -1.79 -14.66 -0.92
CA PRO A 18 -2.62 -13.57 -0.44
C PRO A 18 -3.63 -13.23 -1.52
N GLU A 19 -4.92 -13.32 -1.20
CA GLU A 19 -6.00 -12.99 -2.12
C GLU A 19 -5.76 -11.59 -2.68
N GLU A 20 -5.30 -11.52 -3.93
CA GLU A 20 -5.31 -10.31 -4.73
C GLU A 20 -6.76 -9.79 -4.72
N PRO A 21 -7.00 -8.53 -4.35
CA PRO A 21 -8.36 -8.03 -4.30
C PRO A 21 -8.91 -8.07 -5.72
N ALA A 22 -9.86 -8.99 -5.91
CA ALA A 22 -10.71 -9.06 -7.08
C ALA A 22 -11.13 -7.64 -7.44
N SER A 23 -10.64 -7.16 -8.57
CA SER A 23 -11.07 -5.88 -9.13
C SER A 23 -12.52 -6.04 -9.53
N THR A 24 -13.42 -5.74 -8.60
CA THR A 24 -14.85 -5.69 -8.87
C THR A 24 -15.08 -4.61 -9.92
N GLU A 25 -15.46 -5.09 -11.10
CA GLU A 25 -16.14 -4.32 -12.13
C GLU A 25 -17.24 -3.48 -11.46
N GLY A 26 -17.09 -2.16 -11.48
CA GLY A 26 -18.14 -1.23 -11.04
C GLY A 26 -18.05 -0.66 -9.62
N GLY A 27 -16.94 -0.80 -8.89
CA GLY A 27 -16.70 -0.02 -7.66
C GLY A 27 -16.09 1.34 -7.97
N ARG A 28 -16.76 2.44 -7.59
CA ARG A 28 -16.23 3.83 -7.73
C ARG A 28 -14.92 4.05 -6.98
N ASP A 29 -14.66 3.26 -5.94
CA ASP A 29 -13.49 3.39 -5.09
C ASP A 29 -12.50 2.25 -5.31
N ARG A 30 -11.22 2.58 -5.37
CA ARG A 30 -10.10 1.64 -5.46
C ARG A 30 -9.29 1.72 -4.18
N VAL A 31 -9.06 0.57 -3.53
CA VAL A 31 -8.33 0.48 -2.27
C VAL A 31 -7.08 -0.37 -2.49
N PHE A 32 -5.91 0.22 -2.24
CA PHE A 32 -4.61 -0.46 -2.25
C PHE A 32 -4.18 -0.72 -0.80
N ARG A 33 -3.74 -1.95 -0.49
CA ARG A 33 -3.23 -2.35 0.83
C ARG A 33 -1.82 -2.92 0.70
N ALA A 34 -0.95 -2.59 1.64
CA ALA A 34 0.39 -3.16 1.76
C ALA A 34 0.84 -3.16 3.23
N GLU A 35 1.60 -4.17 3.63
CA GLU A 35 2.17 -4.27 4.98
C GLU A 35 3.38 -3.36 5.19
N GLY A 36 4.10 -3.01 4.11
CA GLY A 36 5.30 -2.18 4.17
C GLY A 36 5.10 -0.75 3.67
N SER A 37 4.94 -0.59 2.36
CA SER A 37 4.70 0.72 1.76
C SER A 37 4.00 0.62 0.40
N ILE A 38 3.25 1.66 0.05
CA ILE A 38 2.67 1.84 -1.29
C ILE A 38 3.37 3.04 -1.93
N THR A 39 3.99 2.84 -3.09
CA THR A 39 4.66 3.90 -3.84
C THR A 39 4.08 4.03 -5.24
N LEU A 40 3.60 5.22 -5.57
CA LEU A 40 3.22 5.61 -6.93
C LEU A 40 4.36 6.43 -7.55
N VAL A 41 4.86 6.03 -8.72
CA VAL A 41 6.00 6.67 -9.40
C VAL A 41 5.61 7.15 -10.78
N CYS A 42 6.02 8.36 -11.14
CA CYS A 42 5.90 8.93 -12.48
C CYS A 42 7.11 9.82 -12.77
N GLY A 43 8.09 9.30 -13.52
CA GLY A 43 9.34 10.01 -13.78
C GLY A 43 10.07 10.39 -12.48
N GLU A 44 10.35 11.68 -12.30
CA GLU A 44 10.99 12.24 -11.09
C GLU A 44 10.02 12.45 -9.92
N ALA A 45 8.72 12.21 -10.11
CA ALA A 45 7.70 12.36 -9.07
C ALA A 45 7.40 11.02 -8.39
N SER A 46 7.17 11.07 -7.07
CA SER A 46 6.74 9.92 -6.28
C SER A 46 5.82 10.30 -5.13
N LEU A 47 4.81 9.48 -4.87
CA LEU A 47 3.99 9.53 -3.65
C LEU A 47 4.16 8.19 -2.92
N THR A 48 4.69 8.23 -1.70
CA THR A 48 4.93 7.04 -0.86
C THR A 48 4.12 7.11 0.42
N LEU A 49 3.36 6.03 0.70
CA LEU A 49 2.68 5.79 1.96
C LEU A 49 3.46 4.69 2.71
N HIS A 50 3.93 4.98 3.91
CA HIS A 50 4.65 4.03 4.76
C HIS A 50 3.74 3.40 5.82
N ALA A 51 4.05 2.17 6.24
CA ALA A 51 3.31 1.46 7.28
C ALA A 51 3.24 2.18 8.65
N ASP A 52 4.21 3.05 8.94
CA ASP A 52 4.22 3.87 10.17
C ASP A 52 3.39 5.16 10.05
N GLY A 53 2.63 5.32 8.96
CA GLY A 53 1.73 6.44 8.73
C GLY A 53 2.39 7.67 8.11
N ARG A 54 3.70 7.65 7.83
CA ARG A 54 4.33 8.75 7.08
C ARG A 54 3.87 8.74 5.62
N VAL A 55 3.57 9.93 5.10
CA VAL A 55 3.27 10.17 3.68
C VAL A 55 4.33 11.11 3.12
N VAL A 56 4.99 10.70 2.03
CA VAL A 56 6.08 11.45 1.39
C VAL A 56 5.71 11.75 -0.05
N THR A 57 5.58 13.02 -0.38
CA THR A 57 5.37 13.52 -1.75
C THR A 57 6.67 14.16 -2.25
N ARG A 58 7.17 13.71 -3.41
CA ARG A 58 8.36 14.25 -4.07
C ARG A 58 8.07 14.55 -5.53
N GLY A 59 8.74 15.57 -6.04
CA GLY A 59 8.70 15.98 -7.44
C GLY A 59 9.34 17.35 -7.62
N VAL A 60 9.50 17.77 -8.88
CA VAL A 60 10.08 19.09 -9.22
C VAL A 60 9.18 20.25 -8.77
N ASN A 61 7.86 20.08 -8.88
CA ASN A 61 6.86 21.04 -8.42
C ASN A 61 5.69 20.28 -7.78
N VAL A 62 5.43 20.54 -6.50
CA VAL A 62 4.32 19.93 -5.75
C VAL A 62 3.26 21.00 -5.50
N VAL A 63 2.13 20.88 -6.18
CA VAL A 63 1.00 21.79 -6.06
C VAL A 63 -0.11 21.12 -5.27
N SER A 64 -0.50 21.70 -4.15
CA SER A 64 -1.64 21.28 -3.35
C SER A 64 -2.65 22.43 -3.30
N VAL A 65 -3.83 22.22 -3.88
CA VAL A 65 -4.86 23.25 -4.01
C VAL A 65 -6.18 22.67 -3.54
N ALA A 66 -6.93 23.47 -2.79
CA ALA A 66 -8.29 23.18 -2.36
C ALA A 66 -9.20 24.37 -2.71
N SER A 67 -10.43 24.10 -3.14
CA SER A 67 -11.43 25.14 -3.43
C SER A 67 -11.97 25.84 -2.18
N GLU A 68 -11.83 25.18 -1.02
CA GLU A 68 -12.23 25.72 0.28
C GLU A 68 -11.02 25.74 1.23
N GLN A 69 -11.02 24.92 2.28
CA GLN A 69 -9.99 24.96 3.31
C GLN A 69 -9.00 23.81 3.17
N GLN A 70 -7.71 24.15 3.14
CA GLN A 70 -6.64 23.19 3.38
C GLN A 70 -6.18 23.27 4.83
N ARG A 71 -6.42 22.20 5.60
CA ARG A 71 -6.01 22.12 7.02
C ARG A 71 -4.70 21.37 7.14
N ILE A 72 -3.68 22.03 7.69
CA ILE A 72 -2.39 21.43 8.03
C ILE A 72 -2.28 21.46 9.55
N GLN A 73 -2.12 20.28 10.17
CA GLN A 73 -2.09 20.16 11.63
C GLN A 73 -0.89 19.29 12.03
N GLY A 74 -0.07 19.81 12.92
CA GLY A 74 1.07 19.11 13.51
C GLY A 74 1.58 19.89 14.71
N ALA A 75 2.24 19.20 15.65
CA ALA A 75 2.88 19.86 16.79
C ALA A 75 3.95 20.88 16.35
N VAL A 76 4.55 20.66 15.17
CA VAL A 76 5.47 21.58 14.51
C VAL A 76 5.21 21.52 13.00
N VAL A 77 5.05 22.68 12.37
CA VAL A 77 5.02 22.83 10.90
C VAL A 77 6.24 23.64 10.50
N ARG A 78 7.11 23.06 9.68
CA ARG A 78 8.35 23.71 9.20
C ARG A 78 8.16 24.06 7.73
N ILE A 79 8.16 25.35 7.44
CA ILE A 79 8.15 25.91 6.09
C ILE A 79 9.50 26.59 5.90
N ASN A 80 10.19 26.28 4.80
CA ASN A 80 11.46 26.90 4.44
C ASN A 80 11.28 27.67 3.14
#